data_AF-A0A847CEB4-F1
#
_entry.id   AF-A0A847CEB4-F1
#
_cell.length_a   1.000
_cell.length_b   1.000
_cell.length_c   1.000
_cell.angle_alpha   90.00
_cell.angle_beta   90.00
_cell.angle_gamma   90.00
#
_symmetry.space_group_name_H-M   'P 1'
#
loop_
_entity.id
_entity.type
_entity.pdbx_description
1 polymer ?
#
loop_
_entity_poly.entity_id
_entity_poly.type
_entity_poly.pdbx_seq_one_letter_code
_entity_poly.pdbx_strand_id
1 'polypeptide(L)'
;MKKIILVSVLSGLLFISCGVSNKSIIRQQKMEEGVSNPTTIEDLKDAISKYQERVADIQLANSQIGIWYKIVGTKYLDNKMYGEALKSFEKALEYYPDNQNLYYYVGVCAGYMSHAALDFGGTGSNTEKMNYLRLAEESYIRAISIEDTYVRALYGLGVLYVFELDESDKAIPYLEKLLTIDKKHIDAMFVLARAYYSTFDFDKSIAMYDKIIENSKSEEVLTNAQNNKKIVLDAAYSN
;
A
#
# COMPACT_ATOMS: atom_id res chain seq x y z
N MET A 1 95.26 9.53 -36.77
CA MET A 1 94.40 10.72 -36.98
C MET A 1 93.48 10.49 -38.17
N LYS A 2 92.18 10.22 -37.94
CA LYS A 2 91.02 10.76 -38.70
C LYS A 2 89.70 10.10 -38.23
N LYS A 3 88.93 10.94 -37.55
CA LYS A 3 87.47 11.05 -37.29
C LYS A 3 86.56 9.80 -37.31
N ILE A 4 86.00 9.58 -36.12
CA ILE A 4 84.75 8.89 -35.76
C ILE A 4 83.56 9.57 -36.46
N ILE A 5 82.64 8.78 -37.03
CA ILE A 5 81.25 9.20 -37.30
C ILE A 5 80.34 8.25 -36.55
N LEU A 6 79.69 8.78 -35.51
CA LEU A 6 78.66 8.13 -34.72
C LEU A 6 77.34 8.21 -35.52
N VAL A 7 76.80 7.07 -35.96
CA VAL A 7 75.43 7.01 -36.49
C VAL A 7 74.52 6.54 -35.36
N SER A 8 73.78 7.47 -34.78
CA SER A 8 72.77 7.23 -33.76
C SER A 8 71.57 6.50 -34.36
N VAL A 9 71.37 5.24 -33.97
CA VAL A 9 70.15 4.48 -34.26
C VAL A 9 69.07 4.97 -33.29
N LEU A 10 68.21 5.88 -33.77
CA LEU A 10 67.00 6.29 -33.05
C LEU A 10 65.91 5.25 -33.32
N SER A 11 65.81 4.24 -32.45
CA SER A 11 64.75 3.25 -32.47
C SER A 11 63.42 3.90 -32.06
N GLY A 12 62.71 4.47 -33.02
CA GLY A 12 61.37 5.02 -32.83
C GLY A 12 60.38 3.89 -32.51
N LEU A 13 60.06 3.71 -31.24
CA LEU A 13 58.85 3.03 -30.81
C LEU A 13 57.66 3.88 -31.27
N LEU A 14 57.08 3.50 -32.41
CA LEU A 14 55.76 3.94 -32.83
C LEU A 14 54.74 3.40 -31.83
N PHE A 15 54.50 4.16 -30.76
CA PHE A 15 53.23 4.06 -30.04
C PHE A 15 52.13 4.46 -31.03
N ILE A 16 51.50 3.46 -31.64
CA ILE A 16 50.19 3.63 -32.25
C ILE A 16 49.27 3.97 -31.07
N SER A 17 49.19 5.26 -30.76
CA SER A 17 48.10 5.81 -29.99
C SER A 17 46.85 5.49 -30.79
N CYS A 18 46.17 4.40 -30.44
CA CYS A 18 44.75 4.23 -30.69
C CYS A 18 44.04 5.33 -29.91
N GLY A 19 44.15 6.57 -30.39
CA GLY A 19 43.28 7.64 -29.95
C GLY A 19 41.89 7.15 -30.27
N VAL A 20 41.08 6.92 -29.23
CA VAL A 20 39.66 6.61 -29.39
C VAL A 20 39.13 7.66 -30.37
N SER A 21 38.84 7.23 -31.59
CA SER A 21 38.50 8.16 -32.66
C SER A 21 37.30 8.93 -32.19
N ASN A 22 37.35 10.26 -32.28
CA ASN A 22 36.18 11.10 -31.97
C ASN A 22 34.94 10.56 -32.73
N LYS A 23 35.14 9.98 -33.93
CA LYS A 23 34.09 9.32 -34.72
C LYS A 23 33.46 8.07 -34.08
N SER A 24 34.17 7.28 -33.28
CA SER A 24 33.58 6.11 -32.60
C SER A 24 32.71 6.54 -31.42
N ILE A 25 33.16 7.54 -30.66
CA ILE A 25 32.36 8.16 -29.60
C ILE A 25 31.14 8.85 -30.21
N ILE A 26 31.31 9.66 -31.26
CA ILE A 26 30.21 10.32 -31.99
C ILE A 26 29.21 9.29 -32.58
N ARG A 27 29.69 8.15 -33.09
CA ARG A 27 28.81 7.10 -33.60
C ARG A 27 28.07 6.39 -32.47
N GLN A 28 28.74 6.11 -31.36
CA GLN A 28 28.12 5.50 -30.18
C GLN A 28 27.07 6.45 -29.58
N GLN A 29 27.41 7.72 -29.41
CA GLN A 29 26.51 8.77 -28.99
C GLN A 29 25.33 8.94 -29.95
N LYS A 30 25.54 8.92 -31.27
CA LYS A 30 24.44 8.95 -32.26
C LYS A 30 23.51 7.73 -32.16
N MET A 31 24.05 6.55 -31.85
CA MET A 31 23.26 5.32 -31.70
C MET A 31 22.51 5.27 -30.36
N GLU A 32 23.12 5.79 -29.29
CA GLU A 32 22.53 5.83 -27.95
C GLU A 32 21.56 7.02 -27.79
N GLU A 33 21.87 8.16 -28.40
CA GLU A 33 21.16 9.44 -28.19
C GLU A 33 20.13 9.78 -29.28
N GLY A 34 20.21 9.17 -30.47
CA GLY A 34 19.28 9.44 -31.57
C GLY A 34 19.31 10.87 -32.14
N VAL A 35 20.22 11.75 -31.67
CA VAL A 35 20.40 13.13 -32.16
C VAL A 35 21.77 13.28 -32.83
N SER A 36 21.83 14.01 -33.95
CA SER A 36 23.08 14.22 -34.69
C SER A 36 23.91 15.35 -34.08
N ASN A 37 24.71 15.02 -33.07
CA ASN A 37 25.80 15.87 -32.54
C ASN A 37 25.34 17.28 -32.10
N PRO A 38 24.58 17.40 -31.01
CA PRO A 38 24.14 18.70 -30.51
C PRO A 38 25.36 19.50 -30.01
N THR A 39 25.70 20.57 -30.71
CA THR A 39 26.91 21.38 -30.39
C THR A 39 26.55 22.81 -30.01
N THR A 40 25.36 23.28 -30.38
CA THR A 40 24.82 24.56 -29.92
C THR A 40 23.96 24.36 -28.65
N ILE A 41 23.79 25.43 -27.88
CA ILE A 41 22.87 25.43 -26.74
C ILE A 41 21.44 25.03 -27.17
N GLU A 42 21.04 25.40 -28.39
CA GLU A 42 19.71 25.07 -28.92
C GLU A 42 19.58 23.58 -29.25
N ASP A 43 20.59 22.97 -29.89
CA ASP A 43 20.57 21.53 -30.17
C ASP A 43 20.57 20.70 -28.87
N LEU A 44 21.29 21.16 -27.85
CA LEU A 44 21.32 20.52 -26.53
C LEU A 44 19.96 20.63 -25.83
N LYS A 45 19.27 21.77 -25.94
CA LYS A 45 17.90 21.94 -25.43
C LYS A 45 16.89 21.06 -26.18
N ASP A 46 17.00 20.96 -27.50
CA ASP A 46 16.16 20.07 -28.31
C ASP A 46 16.35 18.59 -27.92
N ALA A 47 17.61 18.17 -27.72
CA ALA A 47 17.91 16.83 -27.21
C ALA A 47 17.28 16.57 -25.83
N ILE A 48 17.43 17.51 -24.87
CA ILE A 48 16.79 17.40 -23.55
C ILE A 48 15.27 17.29 -23.71
N SER A 49 14.65 18.13 -24.54
CA SER A 49 13.20 18.14 -24.76
C SER A 49 12.69 16.78 -25.27
N LYS A 50 13.39 16.16 -26.23
CA LYS A 50 13.02 14.83 -26.76
C LYS A 50 13.05 13.75 -25.68
N TYR A 51 14.05 13.77 -24.80
CA TYR A 51 14.12 12.83 -23.69
C TYR A 51 13.07 13.08 -22.62
N GLN A 52 12.75 14.35 -22.35
CA GLN A 52 11.67 14.71 -21.43
C GLN A 52 10.31 14.21 -21.95
N GLU A 53 10.03 14.38 -23.24
CA GLU A 53 8.82 13.84 -23.87
C GLU A 53 8.77 12.30 -23.76
N ARG A 54 9.87 11.62 -24.10
CA ARG A 54 9.94 10.15 -23.97
C ARG A 54 9.77 9.68 -22.52
N VAL A 55 10.34 10.39 -21.56
CA VAL A 55 10.16 10.09 -20.13
C VAL A 55 8.70 10.28 -19.74
N ALA A 56 8.04 11.34 -20.21
CA ALA A 56 6.62 11.56 -19.97
C ALA A 56 5.75 10.43 -20.54
N ASP A 57 6.03 9.97 -21.76
CA ASP A 57 5.34 8.84 -22.38
C ASP A 57 5.52 7.53 -21.59
N ILE A 58 6.75 7.24 -21.15
CA ILE A 58 7.05 6.06 -20.33
C ILE A 58 6.37 6.15 -18.96
N GLN A 59 6.38 7.34 -18.33
CA GLN A 59 5.69 7.57 -17.06
C GLN A 59 4.18 7.39 -17.20
N LEU A 60 3.59 7.88 -18.30
CA LEU A 60 2.17 7.66 -18.61
C LEU A 60 1.88 6.18 -18.78
N ALA A 61 2.68 5.45 -19.57
CA ALA A 61 2.52 4.02 -19.77
C ALA A 61 2.64 3.23 -18.46
N ASN A 62 3.63 3.54 -17.62
CA ASN A 62 3.80 2.92 -16.30
C ASN A 62 2.60 3.19 -15.39
N SER A 63 2.09 4.42 -15.38
CA SER A 63 0.87 4.77 -14.62
C SER A 63 -0.32 3.93 -15.08
N GLN A 64 -0.46 3.68 -16.38
CA GLN A 64 -1.51 2.82 -16.92
C GLN A 64 -1.35 1.36 -16.48
N ILE A 65 -0.12 0.83 -16.42
CA ILE A 65 0.15 -0.52 -15.90
C ILE A 65 -0.35 -0.65 -14.46
N GLY A 66 -0.07 0.33 -13.59
CA GLY A 66 -0.58 0.34 -12.23
C GLY A 66 -2.11 0.37 -12.14
N ILE A 67 -2.79 1.06 -13.08
CA ILE A 67 -4.27 1.06 -13.17
C ILE A 67 -4.79 -0.34 -13.48
N TRP A 68 -4.15 -1.06 -14.41
CA TRP A 68 -4.53 -2.43 -14.74
C TRP A 68 -4.31 -3.39 -13.58
N TYR A 69 -3.23 -3.24 -12.82
CA TYR A 69 -3.02 -4.00 -11.59
C TYR A 69 -4.11 -3.75 -10.55
N LYS A 70 -4.55 -2.49 -10.39
CA LYS A 70 -5.70 -2.17 -9.54
C LYS A 70 -6.98 -2.87 -10.02
N ILE A 71 -7.28 -2.80 -11.32
CA ILE A 71 -8.50 -3.39 -11.91
C ILE A 71 -8.49 -4.92 -11.75
N VAL A 72 -7.40 -5.58 -12.08
CA VAL A 72 -7.30 -7.04 -11.96
C VAL A 72 -7.32 -7.48 -10.49
N GLY A 73 -6.67 -6.72 -9.60
CA GLY A 73 -6.74 -6.95 -8.15
C GLY A 73 -8.17 -6.87 -7.61
N THR A 74 -8.95 -5.87 -8.04
CA THR A 74 -10.38 -5.78 -7.70
C THR A 74 -11.15 -6.96 -8.27
N LYS A 75 -10.86 -7.42 -9.50
CA LYS A 75 -11.51 -8.60 -10.06
C LYS A 75 -11.19 -9.89 -9.30
N TYR A 76 -9.95 -10.06 -8.85
CA TYR A 76 -9.60 -11.18 -7.97
C TYR A 76 -10.32 -11.08 -6.63
N LEU A 77 -10.42 -9.89 -6.05
CA LEU A 77 -11.14 -9.65 -4.80
C LEU A 77 -12.65 -9.98 -4.94
N ASP A 78 -13.30 -9.54 -6.03
CA ASP A 78 -14.70 -9.87 -6.33
C ASP A 78 -14.94 -11.39 -6.39
N ASN A 79 -13.94 -12.14 -6.88
CA ASN A 79 -13.96 -13.60 -6.95
C ASN A 79 -13.42 -14.29 -5.69
N LYS A 80 -13.19 -13.55 -4.60
CA LYS A 80 -12.64 -14.04 -3.31
C LYS A 80 -11.26 -14.70 -3.44
N MET A 81 -10.51 -14.39 -4.50
CA MET A 81 -9.15 -14.87 -4.73
C MET A 81 -8.16 -13.94 -4.00
N TYR A 82 -8.20 -13.94 -2.67
CA TYR A 82 -7.52 -12.94 -1.83
C TYR A 82 -5.99 -12.91 -2.01
N GLY A 83 -5.35 -14.06 -2.25
CA GLY A 83 -3.91 -14.13 -2.50
C GLY A 83 -3.48 -13.48 -3.82
N GLU A 84 -4.22 -13.71 -4.91
CA GLU A 84 -3.94 -13.08 -6.20
C GLU A 84 -4.33 -11.59 -6.21
N ALA A 85 -5.40 -11.23 -5.49
CA ALA A 85 -5.76 -9.85 -5.24
C ALA A 85 -4.66 -9.11 -4.49
N LEU A 86 -4.12 -9.69 -3.40
CA LEU A 86 -3.03 -9.12 -2.62
C LEU A 86 -1.81 -8.81 -3.50
N LYS A 87 -1.31 -9.80 -4.25
CA LYS A 87 -0.17 -9.62 -5.18
C LYS A 87 -0.43 -8.50 -6.20
N SER A 88 -1.65 -8.42 -6.72
CA SER A 88 -2.03 -7.39 -7.69
C SER A 88 -2.05 -5.99 -7.08
N PHE A 89 -2.54 -5.84 -5.84
CA PHE A 89 -2.54 -4.55 -5.15
C PHE A 89 -1.13 -4.12 -4.72
N GLU A 90 -0.26 -5.05 -4.30
CA GLU A 90 1.16 -4.79 -4.05
C GLU A 90 1.85 -4.27 -5.32
N LYS A 91 1.58 -4.90 -6.47
CA LYS A 91 2.07 -4.40 -7.77
C LYS A 91 1.51 -3.03 -8.11
N ALA A 92 0.25 -2.75 -7.82
CA ALA A 92 -0.31 -1.42 -8.04
C ALA A 92 0.34 -0.33 -7.15
N LEU A 93 0.75 -0.69 -5.92
CA LEU A 93 1.45 0.21 -5.00
C LEU A 93 2.85 0.62 -5.50
N GLU A 94 3.52 -0.20 -6.31
CA GLU A 94 4.78 0.19 -6.97
C GLU A 94 4.61 1.42 -7.88
N TYR A 95 3.40 1.65 -8.40
CA TYR A 95 3.07 2.81 -9.26
C TYR A 95 2.33 3.92 -8.50
N TYR A 96 1.59 3.56 -7.45
CA TYR A 96 0.75 4.49 -6.67
C TYR A 96 1.00 4.33 -5.15
N PRO A 97 2.20 4.70 -4.65
CA PRO A 97 2.60 4.47 -3.27
C PRO A 97 1.87 5.32 -2.23
N ASP A 98 1.15 6.37 -2.66
CA ASP A 98 0.36 7.25 -1.80
C ASP A 98 -1.15 7.11 -2.09
N ASN A 99 -1.61 5.87 -2.34
CA ASN A 99 -3.01 5.57 -2.56
C ASN A 99 -3.62 4.78 -1.39
N GLN A 100 -4.42 5.47 -0.57
CA GLN A 100 -5.13 4.92 0.57
C GLN A 100 -6.06 3.75 0.23
N ASN A 101 -6.68 3.75 -0.96
CA ASN A 101 -7.58 2.66 -1.35
C ASN A 101 -6.80 1.35 -1.58
N LEU A 102 -5.60 1.43 -2.18
CA LEU A 102 -4.76 0.26 -2.40
C LEU A 102 -4.32 -0.36 -1.08
N TYR A 103 -3.85 0.46 -0.13
CA TYR A 103 -3.51 -0.04 1.20
C TYR A 103 -4.70 -0.63 1.94
N TYR A 104 -5.88 -0.04 1.82
CA TYR A 104 -7.10 -0.65 2.36
C TYR A 104 -7.39 -2.02 1.75
N TYR A 105 -7.27 -2.18 0.44
CA TYR A 105 -7.48 -3.48 -0.19
C TYR A 105 -6.40 -4.51 0.18
N VAL A 106 -5.15 -4.09 0.33
CA VAL A 106 -4.09 -4.94 0.91
C VAL A 106 -4.50 -5.40 2.31
N GLY A 107 -4.99 -4.48 3.15
CA GLY A 107 -5.43 -4.80 4.51
C GLY A 107 -6.59 -5.80 4.55
N VAL A 108 -7.59 -5.62 3.68
CA VAL A 108 -8.71 -6.55 3.52
C VAL A 108 -8.22 -7.93 3.09
N CYS A 109 -7.40 -8.00 2.03
CA CYS A 109 -6.89 -9.28 1.53
C CYS A 109 -6.04 -9.99 2.58
N ALA A 110 -5.15 -9.27 3.27
CA ALA A 110 -4.31 -9.82 4.34
C ALA A 110 -5.16 -10.36 5.50
N GLY A 111 -6.21 -9.64 5.92
CA GLY A 111 -7.17 -10.13 6.93
C GLY A 111 -7.77 -11.49 6.54
N TYR A 112 -8.27 -11.62 5.30
CA TYR A 112 -8.80 -12.91 4.81
C TYR A 112 -7.73 -14.00 4.72
N MET A 113 -6.53 -13.65 4.25
CA MET A 113 -5.40 -14.59 4.16
C MET A 113 -4.96 -15.10 5.53
N SER A 114 -5.12 -14.32 6.60
CA SER A 114 -4.81 -14.74 7.96
C SER A 114 -5.66 -15.95 8.42
N HIS A 115 -6.94 -16.00 8.01
CA HIS A 115 -7.82 -17.14 8.31
C HIS A 115 -7.49 -18.36 7.43
N ALA A 116 -7.14 -18.13 6.15
CA ALA A 116 -6.72 -19.20 5.24
C ALA A 116 -5.41 -19.85 5.68
N ALA A 117 -4.53 -19.09 6.34
CA ALA A 117 -3.28 -19.59 6.91
C ALA A 117 -3.47 -20.56 8.09
N LEU A 118 -4.71 -20.85 8.51
CA LEU A 118 -5.06 -21.85 9.52
C LEU A 118 -5.79 -23.07 8.90
N ASP A 119 -5.44 -23.49 7.67
CA ASP A 119 -6.13 -24.53 6.88
C ASP A 119 -6.81 -25.65 7.69
N PHE A 120 -7.97 -26.11 7.22
CA PHE A 120 -8.87 -27.07 7.87
C PHE A 120 -8.18 -28.41 8.26
N GLY A 121 -7.02 -28.70 7.65
CA GLY A 121 -6.15 -29.84 7.97
C GLY A 121 -5.15 -29.64 9.12
N GLY A 122 -5.12 -28.47 9.78
CA GLY A 122 -4.22 -28.18 10.90
C GLY A 122 -2.75 -27.97 10.52
N THR A 123 -2.45 -27.77 9.23
CA THR A 123 -1.10 -27.52 8.70
C THR A 123 -0.74 -26.03 8.66
N GLY A 124 -1.71 -25.16 8.89
CA GLY A 124 -1.55 -23.73 8.91
C GLY A 124 -0.61 -23.24 10.04
N SER A 125 0.34 -22.38 9.71
CA SER A 125 1.29 -21.85 10.69
C SER A 125 0.69 -20.64 11.41
N ASN A 126 0.66 -20.68 12.75
CA ASN A 126 0.30 -19.51 13.56
C ASN A 126 1.18 -18.30 13.22
N THR A 127 2.44 -18.52 12.82
CA THR A 127 3.34 -17.46 12.37
C THR A 127 2.85 -16.80 11.09
N GLU A 128 2.35 -17.57 10.12
CA GLU A 128 1.82 -17.02 8.86
C GLU A 128 0.56 -16.21 9.10
N LYS A 129 -0.36 -16.71 9.95
CA LYS A 129 -1.52 -15.94 10.41
C LYS A 129 -1.08 -14.59 10.99
N MET A 130 -0.16 -14.59 11.94
CA MET A 130 0.30 -13.36 12.59
C MET A 130 0.99 -12.40 11.61
N ASN A 131 1.72 -12.92 10.61
CA ASN A 131 2.31 -12.09 9.56
C ASN A 131 1.23 -11.39 8.73
N TYR A 132 0.16 -12.09 8.37
CA TYR A 132 -0.96 -11.49 7.63
C TYR A 132 -1.75 -10.50 8.48
N LEU A 133 -1.98 -10.77 9.77
CA LEU A 133 -2.63 -9.82 10.66
C LEU A 133 -1.79 -8.53 10.82
N ARG A 134 -0.47 -8.65 10.97
CA ARG A 134 0.43 -7.49 11.01
C ARG A 134 0.42 -6.71 9.70
N LEU A 135 0.44 -7.41 8.56
CA LEU A 135 0.32 -6.77 7.25
C LEU A 135 -1.01 -6.02 7.11
N ALA A 136 -2.10 -6.59 7.63
CA ALA A 136 -3.41 -5.95 7.62
C ALA A 136 -3.41 -4.66 8.46
N GLU A 137 -2.89 -4.73 9.69
CA GLU A 137 -2.74 -3.60 10.60
C GLU A 137 -1.92 -2.47 9.97
N GLU A 138 -0.70 -2.78 9.51
CA GLU A 138 0.21 -1.81 8.90
C GLU A 138 -0.42 -1.15 7.67
N SER A 139 -1.15 -1.92 6.86
CA SER A 139 -1.81 -1.41 5.66
C SER A 139 -2.98 -0.48 6.00
N TYR A 140 -3.82 -0.81 6.98
CA TYR A 140 -4.88 0.12 7.41
C TYR A 140 -4.30 1.39 8.02
N ILE A 141 -3.26 1.28 8.86
CA ILE A 141 -2.56 2.45 9.42
C ILE A 141 -2.00 3.31 8.29
N ARG A 142 -1.38 2.70 7.27
CA ARG A 142 -0.86 3.44 6.11
C ARG A 142 -1.96 4.14 5.33
N ALA A 143 -3.10 3.49 5.11
CA ALA A 143 -4.27 4.12 4.47
C ALA A 143 -4.75 5.34 5.27
N ILE A 144 -4.86 5.23 6.60
CA ILE A 144 -5.25 6.33 7.50
C ILE A 144 -4.18 7.44 7.51
N SER A 145 -2.89 7.10 7.38
CA SER A 145 -1.83 8.12 7.33
C SER A 145 -1.86 8.96 6.04
N ILE A 146 -2.38 8.40 4.95
CA ILE A 146 -2.54 9.09 3.66
C ILE A 146 -3.83 9.92 3.65
N GLU A 147 -4.92 9.34 4.14
CA GLU A 147 -6.21 10.02 4.28
C GLU A 147 -6.79 9.71 5.66
N ASP A 148 -6.70 10.69 6.56
CA ASP A 148 -6.99 10.50 7.97
C ASP A 148 -8.50 10.36 8.27
N THR A 149 -9.35 10.79 7.35
CA THR A 149 -10.82 10.62 7.38
C THR A 149 -11.31 9.39 6.63
N TYR A 150 -10.42 8.48 6.22
CA TYR A 150 -10.79 7.34 5.39
C TYR A 150 -11.56 6.27 6.18
N VAL A 151 -12.89 6.45 6.24
CA VAL A 151 -13.86 5.66 7.03
C VAL A 151 -13.67 4.16 6.89
N ARG A 152 -13.41 3.67 5.67
CA ARG A 152 -13.24 2.23 5.41
C ARG A 152 -12.03 1.63 6.13
N ALA A 153 -10.89 2.33 6.19
CA ALA A 153 -9.72 1.84 6.92
C ALA A 153 -9.86 2.03 8.44
N LEU A 154 -10.48 3.12 8.89
CA LEU A 154 -10.80 3.31 10.32
C LEU A 154 -11.68 2.16 10.83
N TYR A 155 -12.70 1.78 10.06
CA TYR A 155 -13.57 0.65 10.37
C TYR A 155 -12.81 -0.68 10.33
N GLY A 156 -12.08 -0.94 9.24
CA GLY A 156 -11.30 -2.17 9.06
C GLY A 156 -10.27 -2.40 10.16
N LEU A 157 -9.58 -1.35 10.60
CA LEU A 157 -8.63 -1.39 11.71
C LEU A 157 -9.32 -1.64 13.05
N GLY A 158 -10.47 -0.99 13.29
CA GLY A 158 -11.27 -1.23 14.49
C GLY A 158 -11.76 -2.68 14.59
N VAL A 159 -12.25 -3.25 13.48
CA VAL A 159 -12.64 -4.67 13.40
C VAL A 159 -11.45 -5.58 13.65
N LEU A 160 -10.30 -5.31 13.02
CA LEU A 160 -9.08 -6.10 13.20
C LEU A 160 -8.66 -6.17 14.68
N TYR A 161 -8.60 -5.01 15.35
CA TYR A 161 -8.24 -4.93 16.75
C TYR A 161 -9.24 -5.65 17.66
N VAL A 162 -10.54 -5.47 17.43
CA VAL A 162 -11.60 -6.03 18.29
C VAL A 162 -11.77 -7.54 18.12
N PHE A 163 -11.63 -8.07 16.91
CA PHE A 163 -11.99 -9.47 16.62
C PHE A 163 -10.80 -10.39 16.34
N GLU A 164 -9.69 -9.88 15.82
CA GLU A 164 -8.56 -10.73 15.42
C GLU A 164 -7.35 -10.62 16.37
N LEU A 165 -7.13 -9.45 16.95
CA LEU A 165 -5.97 -9.17 17.82
C LEU A 165 -6.30 -9.14 19.32
N ASP A 166 -7.59 -9.06 19.67
CA ASP A 166 -8.06 -8.90 21.06
C ASP A 166 -7.51 -7.63 21.76
N GLU A 167 -7.24 -6.59 20.97
CA GLU A 167 -6.69 -5.29 21.41
C GLU A 167 -7.78 -4.21 21.36
N SER A 168 -8.89 -4.46 22.06
CA SER A 168 -10.09 -3.62 22.00
C SER A 168 -9.85 -2.15 22.42
N ASP A 169 -8.88 -1.91 23.30
CA ASP A 169 -8.45 -0.58 23.74
C ASP A 169 -7.87 0.26 22.58
N LYS A 170 -7.06 -0.36 21.70
CA LYS A 170 -6.51 0.31 20.51
C LYS A 170 -7.58 0.66 19.49
N ALA A 171 -8.68 -0.09 19.43
CA ALA A 171 -9.75 0.13 18.46
C ALA A 171 -10.57 1.39 18.72
N ILE A 172 -10.81 1.71 20.00
CA ILE A 172 -11.68 2.80 20.46
C ILE A 172 -11.38 4.14 19.76
N PRO A 173 -10.14 4.69 19.77
CA PRO A 173 -9.90 6.00 19.17
C PRO A 173 -10.18 6.06 17.67
N TYR A 174 -9.95 4.97 16.93
CA TYR A 174 -10.23 4.93 15.48
C TYR A 174 -11.73 4.85 15.19
N LEU A 175 -12.47 4.07 15.98
CA LEU A 175 -13.92 3.93 15.85
C LEU A 175 -14.66 5.20 16.31
N GLU A 176 -14.19 5.85 17.38
CA GLU A 176 -14.68 7.17 17.78
C GLU A 176 -14.44 8.21 16.69
N LYS A 177 -13.23 8.25 16.12
CA LYS A 177 -12.91 9.12 14.99
C LYS A 177 -13.85 8.86 13.82
N LEU A 178 -14.07 7.59 13.46
CA LEU A 178 -15.01 7.22 12.41
C LEU A 178 -16.40 7.80 12.66
N LEU A 179 -16.93 7.65 13.87
CA LEU A 179 -18.27 8.14 14.23
C LEU A 179 -18.36 9.68 14.32
N THR A 180 -17.23 10.41 14.34
CA THR A 180 -17.25 11.87 14.12
C THR A 180 -17.52 12.24 12.66
N ILE A 181 -17.12 11.36 11.71
CA ILE A 181 -17.21 11.55 10.26
C ILE A 181 -18.55 11.00 9.76
N ASP A 182 -18.85 9.74 10.08
CA ASP A 182 -20.11 9.07 9.76
C ASP A 182 -20.87 8.71 11.04
N LYS A 183 -21.67 9.68 11.50
CA LYS A 183 -22.45 9.60 12.74
C LYS A 183 -23.54 8.53 12.74
N LYS A 184 -23.87 7.92 11.59
CA LYS A 184 -24.94 6.93 11.46
C LYS A 184 -24.41 5.55 11.05
N HIS A 185 -23.10 5.34 11.12
CA HIS A 185 -22.49 4.06 10.79
C HIS A 185 -22.81 3.00 11.86
N ILE A 186 -23.93 2.31 11.70
CA ILE A 186 -24.45 1.33 12.67
C ILE A 186 -23.42 0.23 12.96
N ASP A 187 -22.75 -0.31 11.95
CA ASP A 187 -21.76 -1.37 12.19
C ASP A 187 -20.59 -0.89 13.05
N ALA A 188 -20.08 0.32 12.83
CA ALA A 188 -19.03 0.90 13.65
C ALA A 188 -19.49 1.15 15.09
N MET A 189 -20.77 1.52 15.29
CA MET A 189 -21.35 1.62 16.64
C MET A 189 -21.38 0.26 17.35
N PHE A 190 -21.73 -0.83 16.66
CA PHE A 190 -21.67 -2.18 17.24
C PHE A 190 -20.25 -2.57 17.63
N VAL A 191 -19.28 -2.34 16.74
CA VAL A 191 -17.87 -2.66 17.02
C VAL A 191 -17.34 -1.82 18.19
N LEU A 192 -17.67 -0.53 18.24
CA LEU A 192 -17.29 0.34 19.35
C LEU A 192 -17.97 -0.06 20.67
N ALA A 193 -19.25 -0.42 20.63
CA ALA A 193 -19.97 -0.92 21.81
C ALA A 193 -19.31 -2.20 22.35
N ARG A 194 -18.86 -3.10 21.48
CA ARG A 194 -18.11 -4.29 21.86
C ARG A 194 -16.73 -3.95 22.43
N ALA A 195 -16.01 -3.02 21.81
CA ALA A 195 -14.72 -2.56 22.32
C ALA A 195 -14.84 -1.97 23.73
N TYR A 196 -15.88 -1.17 23.98
CA TYR A 196 -16.20 -0.64 25.31
C TYR A 196 -16.55 -1.73 26.32
N TYR A 197 -17.35 -2.72 25.91
CA TYR A 197 -17.65 -3.87 26.76
C TYR A 197 -16.39 -4.66 27.14
N SER A 198 -15.53 -4.98 26.18
CA SER A 198 -14.27 -5.71 26.41
C SER A 198 -13.27 -4.96 27.30
N THR A 199 -13.38 -3.62 27.36
CA THR A 199 -12.54 -2.76 28.20
C THR A 199 -13.24 -2.34 29.49
N PHE A 200 -14.37 -2.98 29.82
CA PHE A 200 -15.19 -2.74 31.03
C PHE A 200 -15.80 -1.33 31.13
N ASP A 201 -15.83 -0.55 30.04
CA ASP A 201 -16.53 0.73 29.94
C ASP A 201 -18.02 0.49 29.61
N PHE A 202 -18.72 -0.16 30.55
CA PHE A 202 -20.09 -0.61 30.35
C PHE A 202 -21.07 0.53 30.07
N ASP A 203 -20.88 1.70 30.69
CA ASP A 203 -21.72 2.87 30.47
C ASP A 203 -21.66 3.36 29.02
N LYS A 204 -20.45 3.47 28.45
CA LYS A 204 -20.31 3.86 27.03
C LYS A 204 -20.79 2.78 26.09
N SER A 205 -20.60 1.51 26.42
CA SER A 205 -21.14 0.40 25.62
C SER A 205 -22.67 0.46 25.54
N ILE A 206 -23.35 0.62 26.69
CA ILE A 206 -24.80 0.79 26.77
C ILE A 206 -25.25 2.01 25.95
N ALA A 207 -24.56 3.14 26.09
CA ALA A 207 -24.87 4.35 25.33
C ALA A 207 -24.75 4.17 23.81
N MET A 208 -23.81 3.35 23.33
CA MET A 208 -23.72 3.02 21.90
C MET A 208 -24.91 2.17 21.44
N TYR A 209 -25.33 1.18 22.22
CA TYR A 209 -26.53 0.39 21.87
C TYR A 209 -27.80 1.23 21.88
N ASP A 210 -27.94 2.18 22.81
CA ASP A 210 -29.06 3.12 22.81
C ASP A 210 -29.09 3.98 21.54
N LYS A 211 -27.94 4.50 21.10
CA LYS A 211 -27.85 5.20 19.82
C LYS A 211 -28.27 4.33 18.63
N ILE A 212 -27.90 3.05 18.61
CA ILE A 212 -28.31 2.13 17.54
C ILE A 212 -29.84 1.96 17.55
N ILE A 213 -30.43 1.76 18.73
CA ILE A 213 -31.87 1.58 18.91
C ILE A 213 -32.65 2.83 18.47
N GLU A 214 -32.14 4.03 18.78
CA GLU A 214 -32.76 5.30 18.39
C GLU A 214 -32.69 5.57 16.88
N ASN A 215 -31.64 5.10 16.20
CA ASN A 215 -31.35 5.47 14.81
C ASN A 215 -31.73 4.39 13.78
N SER A 216 -31.96 3.15 14.19
CA SER A 216 -32.30 2.05 13.29
C SER A 216 -33.81 1.85 13.12
N LYS A 217 -34.21 1.46 11.91
CA LYS A 217 -35.57 0.96 11.61
C LYS A 217 -35.59 -0.53 11.29
N SER A 218 -34.43 -1.19 11.28
CA SER A 218 -34.33 -2.61 10.99
C SER A 218 -34.58 -3.41 12.27
N GLU A 219 -35.62 -4.23 12.26
CA GLU A 219 -36.00 -5.08 13.40
C GLU A 219 -34.85 -5.99 13.86
N GLU A 220 -34.07 -6.52 12.91
CA GLU A 220 -32.89 -7.34 13.19
C GLU A 220 -31.84 -6.54 13.97
N VAL A 221 -31.53 -5.33 13.50
CA VAL A 221 -30.55 -4.44 14.16
C VAL A 221 -31.03 -4.05 15.55
N LEU A 222 -32.33 -3.73 15.71
CA LEU A 222 -32.92 -3.38 16.99
C LEU A 222 -32.83 -4.55 17.98
N THR A 223 -33.22 -5.75 17.54
CA THR A 223 -33.14 -6.98 18.34
C THR A 223 -31.70 -7.27 18.77
N ASN A 224 -30.74 -7.18 17.85
CA ASN A 224 -29.33 -7.40 18.14
C ASN A 224 -28.79 -6.39 19.15
N ALA A 225 -29.12 -5.09 18.99
CA ALA A 225 -28.70 -4.05 19.92
C ALA A 225 -29.32 -4.23 21.31
N GLN A 226 -30.60 -4.58 21.41
CA GLN A 226 -31.28 -4.85 22.68
C GLN A 226 -30.69 -6.05 23.41
N ASN A 227 -30.46 -7.15 22.69
CA ASN A 227 -29.85 -8.36 23.24
C ASN A 227 -28.44 -8.10 23.76
N ASN A 228 -27.61 -7.42 22.96
CA ASN A 228 -26.26 -7.08 23.39
C ASN A 228 -26.26 -6.10 24.56
N LYS A 229 -27.12 -5.06 24.54
CA LYS A 229 -27.29 -4.15 25.68
C LYS A 229 -27.66 -4.89 26.96
N LYS A 230 -28.55 -5.89 26.87
CA LYS A 230 -28.91 -6.72 28.02
C LYS A 230 -27.70 -7.48 28.58
N ILE A 231 -26.87 -8.08 27.73
CA ILE A 231 -25.63 -8.75 28.17
C ILE A 231 -24.73 -7.78 28.94
N VAL A 232 -24.58 -6.54 28.46
CA VAL A 232 -23.76 -5.52 29.14
C VAL A 232 -24.37 -5.11 30.48
N LEU A 233 -25.69 -4.91 30.54
CA LEU A 233 -26.39 -4.59 31.79
C LEU A 233 -26.24 -5.72 32.81
N ASP A 234 -26.44 -6.96 32.40
CA ASP A 234 -26.29 -8.12 33.27
C ASP A 234 -24.84 -8.19 33.79
N ALA A 235 -23.82 -7.96 32.95
CA ALA A 235 -22.42 -7.93 33.37
C ALA A 235 -22.10 -6.76 34.32
N ALA A 236 -22.70 -5.58 34.13
CA ALA A 236 -22.46 -4.40 34.94
C ALA A 236 -23.10 -4.49 36.35
N TYR A 237 -24.19 -5.25 36.50
CA TYR A 237 -24.99 -5.33 37.72
C TYR A 237 -25.03 -6.74 38.35
N SER A 238 -24.27 -7.70 37.83
CA SER A 238 -24.07 -8.99 38.48
C SER A 238 -23.14 -8.82 39.68
N ASN A 239 -23.68 -9.00 40.90
CA ASN A 239 -22.93 -9.10 42.16
C ASN A 239 -22.16 -10.41 42.27
#